data_AF-A0A7K2QIG9-F1
#
_entry.id   AF-A0A7K2QIG9-F1
#
_cell.length_a   1.000
_cell.length_b   1.000
_cell.length_c   1.000
_cell.angle_alpha   90.00
_cell.angle_beta   90.00
_cell.angle_gamma   90.00
#
_symmetry.space_group_name_H-M   'P 1'
#
loop_
_entity.id
_entity.type
_entity.pdbx_description
1 polymer ?
#
loop_
_entity_poly.entity_id
_entity_poly.type
_entity_poly.pdbx_seq_one_letter_code
_entity_poly.pdbx_strand_id
1 'polypeptide(L)' 'DLTAQEVLRRAQVMAALGPDWDPIEVLRGEEAAYDLLYSGLDAEQQRIHDALVEAGVLAPRGDGHAAA' A
#
# COMPACT_ATOMS: atom_id res chain seq x y z
N ASP A 1 -17.08 -27.00 7.75
CA ASP A 1 -16.63 -26.14 8.85
C ASP A 1 -15.78 -25.01 8.27
N LEU A 2 -16.17 -23.75 8.51
CA LEU A 2 -15.52 -22.58 7.92
C LEU A 2 -14.10 -22.37 8.49
N THR A 3 -13.87 -22.76 9.75
CA THR A 3 -12.56 -22.65 10.38
C THR A 3 -11.55 -23.56 9.67
N ALA A 4 -11.91 -24.81 9.40
CA ALA A 4 -11.08 -25.73 8.62
C ALA A 4 -10.80 -25.22 7.19
N GLN A 5 -11.79 -24.63 6.52
CA GLN A 5 -11.61 -24.06 5.18
C GLN A 5 -10.66 -22.84 5.18
N GLU A 6 -10.74 -22.00 6.21
CA GLU A 6 -9.83 -20.85 6.35
C GLU A 6 -8.38 -21.28 6.62
N VAL A 7 -8.17 -22.32 7.44
CA VAL A 7 -6.83 -22.90 7.65
C VAL A 7 -6.25 -23.42 6.34
N LEU A 8 -7.05 -24.13 5.53
CA LEU A 8 -6.62 -24.64 4.23
C LEU A 8 -6.26 -23.50 3.27
N ARG A 9 -7.08 -22.45 3.21
CA ARG A 9 -6.82 -21.26 2.38
C ARG A 9 -5.49 -20.61 2.74
N ARG A 10 -5.23 -20.41 4.03
CA ARG A 10 -3.96 -19.81 4.50
C ARG A 10 -2.76 -20.68 4.14
N ALA A 11 -2.86 -21.99 4.33
CA ALA A 11 -1.79 -22.91 3.98
C ALA A 11 -1.47 -22.86 2.46
N GLN A 12 -2.50 -22.79 1.62
CA GLN A 12 -2.32 -22.65 0.17
C GLN A 12 -1.69 -21.31 -0.22
N VAL A 13 -2.08 -20.21 0.43
CA VAL A 13 -1.45 -18.89 0.21
C VAL A 13 0.02 -18.91 0.59
N MET A 14 0.37 -19.47 1.77
CA MET A 14 1.77 -19.57 2.19
C MET A 14 2.59 -20.45 1.24
N ALA A 15 2.02 -21.56 0.77
CA ALA A 15 2.67 -22.42 -0.21
C ALA A 15 2.91 -21.72 -1.56
N ALA A 16 1.99 -20.85 -1.99
CA ALA A 16 2.13 -20.07 -3.23
C ALA A 16 3.17 -18.95 -3.13
N LEU A 17 3.33 -18.33 -1.95
CA LEU A 17 4.37 -17.32 -1.70
C LEU A 17 5.78 -17.95 -1.68
N GLY A 18 5.90 -19.18 -1.20
CA GLY A 18 7.14 -19.94 -1.20
C GLY A 18 8.11 -19.55 -0.07
N PRO A 19 9.23 -20.29 0.08
CA PRO A 19 10.15 -20.13 1.20
C PRO A 19 11.00 -18.85 1.14
N ASP A 20 11.12 -18.23 -0.04
CA ASP A 20 11.94 -17.04 -0.26
C ASP A 20 11.15 -15.73 -0.06
N TRP A 21 9.87 -15.81 0.28
CA TRP A 21 9.05 -14.62 0.51
C TRP A 21 9.45 -13.90 1.79
N ASP A 22 9.96 -12.67 1.64
CA ASP A 22 10.23 -11.75 2.76
C ASP A 22 9.09 -10.73 2.88
N PRO A 23 8.18 -10.86 3.88
CA PRO A 23 7.10 -9.90 4.08
C PRO A 23 7.59 -8.49 4.40
N ILE A 24 8.78 -8.34 4.99
CA ILE A 24 9.34 -7.03 5.32
C ILE A 24 9.88 -6.35 4.06
N GLU A 25 10.47 -7.09 3.13
CA GLU A 25 10.87 -6.57 1.83
C GLU A 25 9.66 -6.07 1.05
N VAL A 26 8.56 -6.84 1.01
CA VAL A 26 7.32 -6.44 0.33
C VAL A 26 6.76 -5.15 0.92
N LEU A 27 6.67 -5.04 2.26
CA LEU A 27 6.18 -3.82 2.91
C LEU A 27 7.03 -2.59 2.61
N ARG A 28 8.36 -2.73 2.58
CA ARG A 28 9.25 -1.62 2.18
C ARG A 28 9.07 -1.23 0.72
N GLY A 29 8.87 -2.22 -0.16
CA GLY A 29 8.57 -1.99 -1.57
C GLY A 29 7.25 -1.24 -1.76
N GLU A 30 6.23 -1.60 -1.00
CA GLU A 30 4.94 -0.90 -0.97
C GLU A 30 5.09 0.55 -0.49
N GLU A 31 5.81 0.79 0.61
CA GLU A 31 6.09 2.14 1.12
C GLU A 31 6.83 3.00 0.08
N ALA A 32 7.88 2.44 -0.54
CA ALA A 32 8.60 3.11 -1.62
C ALA A 32 7.72 3.40 -2.85
N ALA A 33 6.80 2.50 -3.19
CA ALA A 33 5.84 2.73 -4.27
C ALA A 33 4.82 3.82 -3.92
N TYR A 34 4.35 3.86 -2.67
CA TYR A 34 3.50 4.93 -2.15
C TYR A 34 4.21 6.29 -2.23
N ASP A 35 5.50 6.34 -1.90
CA ASP A 35 6.33 7.54 -2.08
C ASP A 35 6.46 7.95 -3.56
N LEU A 36 6.26 7.07 -4.52
CA LEU A 36 6.27 7.45 -5.93
C LEU A 36 4.92 7.98 -6.42
N LEU A 37 3.83 7.75 -5.69
CA LEU A 37 2.53 8.31 -6.06
C LEU A 37 2.62 9.82 -6.09
N TYR A 38 2.15 10.40 -7.19
CA TYR A 38 2.18 11.85 -7.40
C TYR A 38 3.59 12.47 -7.29
N SER A 39 4.63 11.66 -7.54
CA SER A 39 5.98 12.17 -7.79
C SER A 39 6.08 12.67 -9.24
N GLY A 40 6.97 13.64 -9.46
CA GLY A 40 7.24 14.15 -10.82
C GLY A 40 6.10 14.98 -11.44
N LEU A 41 5.19 15.51 -10.62
CA LEU A 41 4.14 16.41 -11.11
C LEU A 41 4.75 17.71 -11.64
N ASP A 42 4.19 18.17 -12.75
CA ASP A 42 4.45 19.53 -13.21
C ASP A 42 3.73 20.58 -12.34
N ALA A 43 3.96 21.85 -12.63
CA ALA A 43 3.42 22.94 -11.82
C ALA A 43 1.88 23.04 -11.86
N GLU A 44 1.21 22.57 -12.91
CA GLU A 44 -0.25 22.58 -12.98
C GLU A 44 -0.83 21.38 -12.22
N GLN A 45 -0.24 20.21 -12.43
CA GLN A 45 -0.60 18.99 -11.73
C GLN A 45 -0.41 19.12 -10.22
N GLN A 46 0.68 19.75 -9.78
CA GLN A 46 0.92 20.02 -8.36
C GLN A 46 -0.19 20.89 -7.76
N ARG A 47 -0.61 21.95 -8.45
CA ARG A 47 -1.72 22.81 -7.97
C ARG A 47 -3.03 22.03 -7.82
N ILE A 48 -3.33 21.15 -8.77
CA ILE A 48 -4.54 20.32 -8.71
C ILE A 48 -4.44 19.32 -7.56
N HIS A 49 -3.29 18.66 -7.42
CA HIS A 49 -3.04 17.74 -6.31
C HIS A 49 -3.25 18.42 -4.96
N ASP A 50 -2.67 19.61 -4.77
CA ASP A 50 -2.79 20.36 -3.51
C ASP A 50 -4.24 20.76 -3.23
N ALA A 51 -4.99 21.18 -4.24
CA ALA A 51 -6.42 21.48 -4.11
C ALA A 51 -7.25 20.25 -3.73
N LEU A 52 -6.90 19.07 -4.25
CA LEU A 52 -7.57 17.81 -3.90
C LEU A 52 -7.25 17.36 -2.47
N VAL A 53 -6.03 17.60 -1.99
CA VAL A 53 -5.64 17.35 -0.59
C VAL A 53 -6.39 18.31 0.33
N GLU A 54 -6.45 19.61 0.00
CA GLU A 54 -7.19 20.61 0.78
C GLU A 54 -8.69 20.28 0.85
N ALA A 55 -9.27 19.80 -0.25
CA ALA A 55 -10.66 19.36 -0.31
C ALA A 55 -10.92 18.01 0.41
N GLY A 56 -9.88 17.32 0.89
CA GLY A 56 -9.98 16.02 1.53
C GLY A 56 -10.31 14.86 0.58
N VAL A 57 -10.16 15.07 -0.74
CA VAL A 57 -10.35 14.03 -1.75
C VAL A 57 -9.14 13.10 -1.80
N LEU A 58 -7.94 13.66 -1.64
CA LEU A 58 -6.70 12.91 -1.52
C LEU A 58 -6.15 13.01 -0.11
N ALA A 59 -5.51 11.94 0.35
CA ALA A 59 -4.79 11.95 1.62
C ALA A 59 -3.52 12.83 1.50
N PRO A 60 -3.13 13.54 2.58
CA PRO A 60 -1.83 14.20 2.65
C PRO A 60 -0.69 13.18 2.45
N ARG A 61 0.39 13.65 1.83
CA ARG A 61 1.58 12.83 1.64
C ARG A 61 2.28 12.62 2.98
N GLY A 62 2.59 11.37 3.34
CA GLY A 62 3.46 11.05 4.47
C GLY A 62 2.78 10.73 5.81
N ASP A 63 1.45 10.76 5.91
CA ASP A 63 0.76 10.24 7.09
C ASP A 63 0.47 8.76 6.86
N GLY A 64 1.53 7.96 7.01
CA GLY A 64 1.52 6.54 6.74
C GLY A 64 0.29 5.84 7.33
N HIS A 65 -0.22 4.85 6.59
CA HIS A 65 -1.21 3.87 7.03
C HIS A 65 -0.64 2.92 8.12
N ALA A 66 0.16 3.46 9.03
CA ALA A 66 0.79 2.78 10.17
C ALA A 66 0.26 3.30 11.52
N ALA A 67 -0.87 4.00 11.54
CA ALA A 67 -1.56 4.37 12.78
C ALA A 67 -3.07 4.19 12.67
N ALA A 68 -3.55 3.00 13.04
CA ALA A 68 -4.78 2.76 13.82
C ALA A 68 -4.86 1.28 14.25
#